data_AF-A0A7C9BHB0-F1
#
_entry.id   AF-A0A7C9BHB0-F1
#
_cell.length_a   1.000
_cell.length_b   1.000
_cell.length_c   1.000
_cell.angle_alpha   90.00
_cell.angle_beta   90.00
_cell.angle_gamma   90.00
#
_symmetry.space_group_name_H-M   'P 1'
#
loop_
_entity.id
_entity.type
_entity.pdbx_description
1 polymer ?
#
loop_
_entity_poly.entity_id
_entity_poly.type
_entity_poly.pdbx_seq_one_letter_code
_entity_poly.pdbx_strand_id
1 'polypeptide(L)'
;MPEPISNEIRPQINAFDVGMIVISLVIGVGIFRTPVIVARQAGSPEIFFSAWVVGGIVSMIGALVFAEIGSRHHFPGGFYKLISTAFHPLYAFMINWVLVLTYGRAWPAWRCWDRSTSIHCCRRYCTAAGAYRGPPSSRCCFFMSSICWASGPARAPKTY
;
A
#
# COMPACT_ATOMS: atom_id res chain seq x y z
N MET A 1 16.69 42.58 -12.61
CA MET A 1 16.15 41.76 -11.50
C MET A 1 15.68 40.46 -12.14
N PRO A 2 16.21 39.28 -11.74
CA PRO A 2 15.74 38.01 -12.29
C PRO A 2 14.28 37.77 -11.88
N GLU A 3 13.45 37.31 -12.82
CA GLU A 3 12.07 36.88 -12.60
C GLU A 3 12.00 35.82 -11.48
N PRO A 4 11.05 35.92 -10.52
CA PRO A 4 10.89 34.89 -9.50
C PRO A 4 10.37 33.60 -10.15
N ILE A 5 11.12 32.49 -10.02
CA ILE A 5 10.59 31.16 -10.36
C ILE A 5 9.51 30.84 -9.32
N SER A 6 8.25 31.14 -9.65
CA SER A 6 7.10 30.67 -8.88
C SER A 6 7.05 29.14 -9.02
N ASN A 7 7.45 28.44 -7.96
CA ASN A 7 7.28 27.00 -7.83
C ASN A 7 5.79 26.68 -7.61
N GLU A 8 4.97 26.94 -8.61
CA GLU A 8 3.55 26.63 -8.59
C GLU A 8 3.36 25.15 -8.97
N ILE A 9 2.83 24.36 -8.03
CA ILE A 9 2.61 22.93 -8.23
C ILE A 9 1.49 22.76 -9.26
N ARG A 10 1.85 22.36 -10.48
CA ARG A 10 0.87 22.05 -11.53
C ARG A 10 0.17 20.73 -11.21
N PRO A 11 -1.16 20.69 -11.07
CA PRO A 11 -1.90 19.45 -10.86
C PRO A 11 -1.86 18.62 -12.15
N GLN A 12 -1.06 17.56 -12.18
CA GLN A 12 -0.92 16.65 -13.32
C GLN A 12 -1.61 15.29 -13.12
N ILE A 13 -2.13 15.00 -11.93
CA ILE A 13 -2.76 13.72 -11.62
C ILE A 13 -4.23 13.72 -12.01
N ASN A 14 -4.67 12.71 -12.76
CA ASN A 14 -6.07 12.52 -13.10
C ASN A 14 -6.75 11.59 -12.08
N ALA A 15 -8.08 11.63 -11.99
CA ALA A 15 -8.86 10.76 -11.10
C ALA A 15 -8.61 9.27 -11.38
N PHE A 16 -8.33 8.92 -12.65
CA PHE A 16 -7.96 7.56 -13.04
C PHE A 16 -6.61 7.13 -12.47
N ASP A 17 -5.60 8.02 -12.49
CA ASP A 17 -4.27 7.73 -11.93
C ASP A 17 -4.36 7.52 -10.42
N VAL A 18 -5.14 8.38 -9.74
CA VAL A 18 -5.42 8.25 -8.31
C VAL A 18 -6.15 6.94 -8.01
N GLY A 19 -7.15 6.58 -8.82
CA GLY A 19 -7.86 5.31 -8.72
C GLY A 19 -6.93 4.10 -8.84
N MET A 20 -6.04 4.10 -9.83
CA MET A 20 -5.06 3.03 -10.04
C MET A 20 -4.10 2.89 -8.86
N ILE A 21 -3.65 4.01 -8.28
CA ILE A 21 -2.82 4.00 -7.08
C ILE A 21 -3.56 3.35 -5.92
N VAL A 22 -4.82 3.74 -5.66
CA VAL A 22 -5.63 3.17 -4.57
C VAL A 22 -5.89 1.68 -4.78
N ILE A 23 -6.22 1.25 -6.01
CA ILE A 23 -6.45 -0.16 -6.34
C ILE A 23 -5.18 -0.99 -6.05
N SER A 24 -4.01 -0.49 -6.45
CA SER A 24 -2.74 -1.18 -6.18
C SER A 24 -2.41 -1.28 -4.69
N LEU A 25 -2.79 -0.29 -3.89
CA LEU A 25 -2.63 -0.29 -2.43
C LEU A 25 -3.54 -1.32 -1.77
N VAL A 26 -4.80 -1.44 -2.20
CA VAL A 26 -5.82 -2.31 -1.60
C VAL A 26 -5.60 -3.78 -1.97
N ILE A 27 -5.33 -4.08 -3.25
CA ILE A 27 -5.13 -5.46 -3.74
C ILE A 27 -3.81 -6.07 -3.24
N GLY A 28 -2.91 -5.28 -2.65
CA GLY A 28 -1.60 -5.74 -2.19
C GLY A 28 -1.63 -6.79 -1.06
N VAL A 29 -0.91 -6.51 0.01
CA VAL A 29 -0.58 -7.49 1.05
C VAL A 29 -1.81 -8.11 1.74
N GLY A 30 -2.92 -7.38 1.81
CA GLY A 30 -4.10 -7.77 2.57
C GLY A 30 -4.86 -8.97 2.00
N ILE A 31 -4.98 -9.09 0.68
CA ILE A 31 -5.90 -10.07 0.07
C ILE A 31 -5.39 -11.51 0.16
N PHE A 32 -4.07 -11.73 0.24
CA PHE A 32 -3.53 -13.11 0.32
C PHE A 32 -3.51 -13.65 1.75
N ARG A 33 -3.37 -12.77 2.75
CA ARG A 33 -3.24 -13.18 4.15
C ARG A 33 -4.59 -13.26 4.87
N THR A 34 -5.46 -12.28 4.64
CA THR A 34 -6.71 -12.11 5.38
C THR A 34 -7.71 -13.26 5.15
N PRO A 35 -7.93 -13.79 3.92
CA PRO A 35 -8.89 -14.86 3.71
C PRO A 35 -8.50 -16.15 4.43
N VAL A 36 -7.20 -16.47 4.53
CA VAL A 36 -6.73 -17.67 5.24
C VAL A 36 -7.06 -17.59 6.73
N ILE A 37 -6.95 -16.40 7.32
CA ILE A 37 -7.24 -16.18 8.74
C ILE A 37 -8.76 -16.28 8.97
N VAL A 38 -9.55 -15.59 8.14
CA VAL A 38 -11.01 -15.59 8.25
C VAL A 38 -11.59 -16.99 7.97
N ALA A 39 -11.07 -17.72 6.98
CA ALA A 39 -11.51 -19.09 6.68
C ALA A 39 -11.25 -20.05 7.85
N ARG A 40 -10.15 -19.89 8.59
CA ARG A 40 -9.86 -20.69 9.80
C ARG A 40 -10.80 -20.37 10.96
N GLN A 41 -11.34 -19.16 11.01
CA GLN A 41 -12.19 -18.69 12.12
C GLN A 41 -13.68 -18.81 11.82
N ALA A 42 -14.09 -18.76 10.55
CA ALA A 42 -15.50 -18.73 10.15
C ALA A 42 -16.24 -20.06 10.37
N GLY A 43 -15.54 -21.20 10.29
CA GLY A 43 -16.10 -22.54 10.52
C GLY A 43 -17.14 -23.02 9.48
N SER A 44 -17.82 -22.11 8.79
CA SER A 44 -18.80 -22.38 7.74
C SER A 44 -18.63 -21.42 6.54
N PRO A 45 -18.97 -21.87 5.32
CA PRO A 45 -18.89 -21.03 4.12
C PRO A 45 -19.81 -19.80 4.15
N GLU A 46 -20.99 -19.90 4.77
CA GLU A 46 -21.96 -18.80 4.82
C GLU A 46 -21.46 -17.63 5.69
N ILE A 47 -20.83 -17.93 6.83
CA ILE A 47 -20.21 -16.91 7.69
C ILE A 47 -19.03 -16.25 6.97
N PHE A 48 -18.27 -17.01 6.17
CA PHE A 48 -17.17 -16.46 5.39
C PHE A 48 -17.67 -15.42 4.38
N PHE A 49 -18.65 -15.74 3.53
CA PHE A 49 -19.14 -14.80 2.52
C PHE A 49 -19.87 -13.60 3.13
N SER A 50 -20.66 -13.81 4.19
CA SER A 50 -21.34 -12.70 4.87
C SER A 50 -20.36 -11.71 5.51
N ALA A 51 -19.27 -12.19 6.13
CA ALA A 51 -18.23 -11.33 6.67
C ALA A 51 -17.57 -10.44 5.59
N TRP A 52 -17.34 -10.98 4.39
CA TRP A 52 -16.81 -10.22 3.25
C TRP A 52 -17.79 -9.16 2.75
N VAL A 53 -19.07 -9.50 2.62
CA VAL A 53 -20.10 -8.55 2.20
C VAL A 53 -20.23 -7.41 3.20
N VAL A 54 -20.29 -7.72 4.50
CA VAL A 54 -20.37 -6.70 5.57
C VAL A 54 -19.12 -5.82 5.57
N GLY A 55 -17.92 -6.41 5.47
CA GLY A 55 -16.67 -5.66 5.36
C GLY A 55 -16.61 -4.74 4.12
N GLY A 56 -17.14 -5.22 2.99
CA GLY A 56 -17.27 -4.45 1.75
C GLY A 56 -18.20 -3.25 1.90
N ILE A 57 -19.37 -3.42 2.53
CA ILE A 57 -20.31 -2.33 2.81
C ILE A 57 -19.68 -1.28 3.72
N VAL A 58 -19.06 -1.70 4.82
CA VAL A 58 -18.39 -0.76 5.75
C VAL A 58 -17.27 0.01 5.04
N SER A 59 -16.49 -0.66 4.19
CA SER A 59 -15.43 -0.01 3.41
C SER A 59 -15.98 0.97 2.37
N MET A 60 -17.10 0.65 1.73
CA MET A 60 -17.78 1.53 0.79
C MET A 60 -18.27 2.81 1.46
N ILE A 61 -18.88 2.70 2.64
CA ILE A 61 -19.32 3.86 3.43
C ILE A 61 -18.11 4.74 3.78
N GLY A 62 -17.01 4.14 4.24
CA GLY A 62 -15.77 4.88 4.51
C GLY A 62 -15.25 5.61 3.27
N ALA A 63 -15.23 4.96 2.11
CA ALA A 63 -14.79 5.56 0.86
C ALA A 63 -15.66 6.76 0.44
N LEU A 64 -16.98 6.66 0.62
CA LEU A 64 -17.91 7.77 0.33
C LEU A 64 -17.67 8.97 1.26
N VAL A 65 -17.45 8.74 2.54
CA VAL A 65 -17.12 9.81 3.50
C VAL A 65 -15.81 10.51 3.10
N PHE A 66 -14.78 9.75 2.73
CA PHE A 66 -13.53 10.34 2.24
C PHE A 66 -13.70 11.09 0.92
N ALA A 67 -14.55 10.60 0.01
CA ALA A 67 -14.86 11.28 -1.23
C ALA A 67 -15.57 12.63 -0.99
N GLU A 68 -16.55 12.67 -0.07
CA GLU A 68 -17.24 13.91 0.29
C GLU A 68 -16.25 14.94 0.89
N ILE A 69 -15.38 14.51 1.81
CA ILE A 69 -14.38 15.37 2.43
C ILE A 69 -13.39 15.90 1.37
N GLY A 70 -12.89 15.02 0.49
CA GLY A 70 -11.96 15.36 -0.58
C GLY A 70 -12.54 16.35 -1.59
N SER A 71 -13.85 16.26 -1.86
CA SER A 71 -14.56 17.19 -2.75
C SER A 71 -14.76 18.58 -2.14
N ARG A 72 -14.74 18.72 -0.81
CA ARG A 72 -14.91 20.01 -0.12
C ARG A 72 -13.59 20.71 0.20
N HIS A 73 -12.53 19.95 0.47
CA HIS A 73 -11.27 20.49 0.98
C HIS A 73 -10.07 20.10 0.10
N HIS A 74 -9.74 20.97 -0.86
CA HIS A 74 -8.65 20.75 -1.83
C HIS A 74 -7.34 21.41 -1.37
N PHE A 75 -6.72 20.90 -0.31
CA PHE A 75 -5.45 21.45 0.20
C PHE A 75 -4.22 20.66 -0.27
N PRO A 76 -3.16 21.33 -0.78
CA PRO A 76 -1.86 20.70 -0.93
C PRO A 76 -1.27 20.44 0.47
N GLY A 77 -1.04 19.16 0.80
CA GLY A 77 -0.55 18.74 2.12
C GLY A 77 -1.19 17.48 2.71
N GLY A 78 -2.13 16.86 2.00
CA GLY A 78 -2.73 15.58 2.37
C GLY A 78 -3.53 15.62 3.67
N PHE A 79 -3.69 14.44 4.29
CA PHE A 79 -4.55 14.25 5.47
C PHE A 79 -4.12 15.09 6.68
N TYR A 80 -2.81 15.39 6.80
CA TYR A 80 -2.29 16.25 7.87
C TYR A 80 -2.86 17.67 7.79
N LYS A 81 -2.87 18.27 6.60
CA LYS A 81 -3.36 19.64 6.42
C LYS A 81 -4.85 19.74 6.75
N LEU A 82 -5.64 18.77 6.28
CA LEU A 82 -7.06 18.65 6.57
C LEU A 82 -7.33 18.65 8.10
N ILE A 83 -6.66 17.80 8.86
CA ILE A 83 -6.85 17.71 10.32
C ILE A 83 -6.36 18.98 11.02
N SER A 84 -5.23 19.54 10.57
CA SER A 84 -4.65 20.74 11.18
C SER A 84 -5.56 21.96 11.04
N THR A 85 -6.32 22.04 9.95
CA THR A 85 -7.27 23.12 9.68
C THR A 85 -8.60 22.92 10.42
N ALA A 86 -9.04 21.68 10.63
CA ALA A 86 -10.32 21.38 11.26
C ALA A 86 -10.31 21.39 12.79
N PHE A 87 -9.22 20.96 13.43
CA PHE A 87 -9.15 20.82 14.90
C PHE A 87 -8.07 21.71 15.51
N HIS A 88 -6.81 21.29 15.40
CA HIS A 88 -5.63 22.02 15.86
C HIS A 88 -4.37 21.30 15.31
N PRO A 89 -3.28 22.01 14.98
CA PRO A 89 -2.05 21.38 14.49
C PRO A 89 -1.45 20.32 15.43
N LEU A 90 -1.70 20.42 16.74
CA LEU A 90 -1.24 19.43 17.71
C LEU A 90 -1.87 18.04 17.50
N TYR A 91 -3.17 17.99 17.18
CA TYR A 91 -3.86 16.72 16.90
C TYR A 91 -3.37 16.07 15.61
N ALA A 92 -3.12 16.88 14.57
CA ALA A 92 -2.55 16.40 13.31
C ALA A 92 -1.15 15.78 13.53
N PHE A 93 -0.34 16.38 14.40
CA PHE A 93 0.96 15.85 14.79
C PHE A 93 0.84 14.51 15.54
N MET A 94 -0.02 14.42 16.54
CA MET A 94 -0.22 13.19 17.31
C MET A 94 -0.69 12.03 16.43
N ILE A 95 -1.64 12.27 15.53
CA ILE A 95 -2.15 11.25 14.59
C ILE A 95 -1.04 10.77 13.64
N ASN A 96 -0.21 11.68 13.14
CA ASN A 96 0.92 11.31 12.29
C ASN A 96 1.91 10.40 13.05
N TRP A 97 2.20 10.69 14.32
CA TRP A 97 3.03 9.81 15.16
C TRP A 97 2.41 8.44 15.41
N VAL A 98 1.10 8.34 15.64
CA VAL A 98 0.42 7.05 15.75
C VAL A 98 0.59 6.24 14.47
N LEU A 99 0.48 6.90 13.31
CA LEU A 99 0.67 6.29 12.01
C LEU A 99 2.11 5.75 11.85
N VAL A 100 3.11 6.58 12.18
CA VAL A 100 4.53 6.19 12.16
C VAL A 100 4.82 5.06 13.12
N LEU A 101 4.23 5.03 14.31
CA LEU A 101 4.44 3.95 15.30
C LEU A 101 3.78 2.64 14.85
N THR A 102 2.60 2.74 14.23
CA THR A 102 1.84 1.59 13.72
C THR A 102 2.59 0.94 12.55
N TYR A 103 2.98 1.74 11.57
CA TYR A 103 3.80 1.26 10.44
C TYR A 103 5.24 0.98 10.86
N GLY A 104 5.74 1.64 11.90
CA GLY A 104 7.06 1.45 12.50
C GLY A 104 7.26 0.04 13.05
N ARG A 105 6.19 -0.60 13.54
CA ARG A 105 6.25 -2.04 13.89
C ARG A 105 6.43 -2.94 12.66
N ALA A 106 5.98 -2.49 11.49
CA ALA A 106 6.20 -3.15 10.20
C ALA A 106 7.48 -2.65 9.48
N TRP A 107 8.29 -1.81 10.11
CA TRP A 107 9.45 -1.14 9.51
C TRP A 107 10.53 -2.09 8.96
N PRO A 108 10.86 -3.24 9.59
CA PRO A 108 11.76 -4.21 8.98
C PRO A 108 11.22 -4.78 7.66
N ALA A 109 9.89 -4.98 7.55
CA ALA A 109 9.23 -5.47 6.34
C ALA A 109 9.12 -4.38 5.27
N TRP A 110 8.85 -3.14 5.66
CA TRP A 110 8.86 -1.97 4.77
C TRP A 110 10.26 -1.68 4.20
N ARG A 111 11.33 -1.88 4.97
CA ARG A 111 12.71 -1.78 4.45
C ARG A 111 13.02 -2.83 3.38
N CYS A 112 12.43 -4.02 3.46
CA CYS A 112 12.52 -5.02 2.38
C CYS A 112 11.72 -4.61 1.13
N TRP A 113 10.60 -3.91 1.30
CA TRP A 113 9.79 -3.41 0.19
C TRP A 113 10.47 -2.24 -0.54
N ASP A 114 11.02 -1.27 0.19
CA ASP A 114 11.78 -0.16 -0.40
C ASP A 114 13.02 -0.66 -1.17
N ARG A 115 13.63 -1.75 -0.68
CA ARG A 115 14.76 -2.43 -1.36
C ARG A 115 14.32 -3.37 -2.51
N SER A 116 13.02 -3.62 -2.68
CA SER A 116 12.46 -4.41 -3.80
C SER A 116 12.46 -3.62 -5.11
N THR A 117 12.43 -2.29 -5.04
CA THR A 117 12.59 -1.39 -6.21
C THR A 117 14.05 -1.29 -6.68
N SER A 118 15.00 -1.88 -5.94
CA SER A 118 16.39 -1.94 -6.38
C SER A 118 16.58 -3.13 -7.31
N ILE A 119 16.71 -2.85 -8.62
CA ILE A 119 16.96 -3.79 -9.75
C ILE A 119 18.01 -4.88 -9.39
N HIS A 120 18.96 -4.56 -8.50
CA HIS A 120 19.99 -5.48 -8.00
C HIS A 120 19.46 -6.69 -7.19
N CYS A 121 18.36 -6.55 -6.44
CA CYS A 121 17.83 -7.64 -5.61
C CYS A 121 17.01 -8.64 -6.45
N CYS A 122 16.16 -8.14 -7.35
CA CYS A 122 15.42 -8.95 -8.31
C CYS A 122 16.36 -9.75 -9.24
N ARG A 123 17.49 -9.14 -9.65
CA ARG A 123 18.52 -9.82 -10.46
C ARG A 123 19.16 -11.00 -9.72
N ARG A 124 19.54 -10.84 -8.44
CA ARG A 124 20.13 -11.94 -7.66
C ARG A 124 19.16 -13.11 -7.46
N TYR A 125 17.89 -12.83 -7.18
CA TYR A 125 16.90 -13.88 -6.96
C TYR A 125 16.53 -14.63 -8.25
N CYS A 126 16.31 -13.93 -9.37
CA CYS A 126 16.02 -14.58 -10.66
C CYS A 126 17.22 -15.38 -11.21
N THR A 127 18.46 -14.93 -10.96
CA THR A 127 19.67 -15.68 -11.36
C THR A 127 19.86 -16.92 -10.48
N ALA A 128 19.60 -16.81 -9.17
CA ALA A 128 19.68 -17.93 -8.23
C ALA A 128 18.58 -18.99 -8.44
N ALA A 129 17.41 -18.58 -8.93
CA ALA A 129 16.31 -19.49 -9.26
C ALA A 129 16.42 -20.15 -10.65
N GLY A 130 17.46 -19.84 -11.44
CA GLY A 130 17.71 -20.45 -12.75
C GLY A 130 16.64 -20.19 -13.82
N ALA A 131 15.71 -19.26 -13.58
CA ALA A 131 14.45 -19.18 -14.33
C ALA A 131 14.47 -18.27 -15.57
N TYR A 132 15.52 -17.48 -15.83
CA TYR A 132 15.50 -16.50 -16.94
C TYR A 132 16.88 -16.25 -17.59
N ARG A 133 16.96 -16.42 -18.93
CA ARG A 133 18.13 -16.11 -19.78
C ARG A 133 17.87 -14.92 -20.72
N GLY A 134 17.41 -13.76 -20.22
CA GLY A 134 17.18 -12.58 -21.07
C GLY A 134 17.24 -11.25 -20.32
N PRO A 135 17.48 -10.12 -21.02
CA PRO A 135 17.54 -8.80 -20.40
C PRO A 135 16.16 -8.37 -19.86
N PRO A 136 16.06 -7.87 -18.62
CA PRO A 136 14.76 -7.58 -18.00
C PRO A 136 14.20 -6.24 -18.50
N SER A 137 12.94 -6.23 -18.94
CA SER A 137 12.15 -5.02 -19.13
C SER A 137 11.46 -4.62 -17.82
N SER A 138 11.29 -3.31 -17.60
CA SER A 138 10.78 -2.72 -16.33
C SER A 138 9.41 -3.24 -15.90
N ARG A 139 8.59 -3.75 -16.83
CA ARG A 139 7.25 -4.28 -16.55
C ARG A 139 7.26 -5.67 -15.91
N CYS A 140 8.27 -6.51 -16.18
CA CYS A 140 8.39 -7.84 -15.55
C CYS A 140 8.77 -7.75 -14.07
N CYS A 141 9.59 -6.77 -13.68
CA CYS A 141 10.04 -6.61 -12.29
C CYS A 141 8.88 -6.28 -11.34
N PHE A 142 7.91 -5.48 -11.78
CA PHE A 142 6.77 -5.09 -10.94
C PHE A 142 5.86 -6.27 -10.62
N PHE A 143 5.63 -7.15 -11.61
CA PHE A 143 4.79 -8.34 -11.44
C PHE A 143 5.48 -9.43 -10.61
N MET A 144 6.81 -9.59 -10.74
CA MET A 144 7.58 -10.59 -9.99
C MET A 144 7.70 -10.25 -8.49
N SER A 145 7.76 -8.96 -8.13
CA SER A 145 7.79 -8.52 -6.72
C SER A 145 6.52 -8.86 -5.95
N SER A 146 5.36 -8.85 -6.62
CA SER A 146 4.09 -9.28 -6.01
C SER A 146 4.07 -10.79 -5.73
N ILE A 147 4.67 -11.60 -6.59
CA ILE A 147 4.73 -13.08 -6.44
C ILE A 147 5.71 -13.46 -5.33
N CYS A 148 6.88 -12.80 -5.24
CA CYS A 148 7.92 -13.10 -4.25
C CYS A 148 7.49 -12.82 -2.80
N TRP A 149 6.45 -11.98 -2.62
CA TRP A 149 5.85 -11.71 -1.32
C TRP A 149 4.76 -12.73 -0.95
N ALA A 150 4.05 -13.29 -1.94
CA ALA A 150 3.07 -14.37 -1.71
C ALA A 150 3.72 -15.68 -1.24
N SER A 151 4.98 -15.92 -1.64
CA SER A 151 5.83 -17.00 -1.12
C SER A 151 6.59 -16.54 0.13
N GLY A 152 5.86 -16.38 1.24
CA GLY A 152 6.42 -16.02 2.56
C GLY A 152 7.72 -16.76 2.92
N PRO A 153 8.52 -16.26 3.89
CA PRO A 153 9.91 -16.65 4.08
C PRO A 153 10.06 -18.16 4.06
N ALA A 154 10.75 -18.68 3.04
CA ALA A 154 11.10 -20.08 2.94
C ALA A 154 11.77 -20.47 4.26
N ARG A 155 11.09 -21.33 5.03
CA ARG A 155 11.62 -21.93 6.24
C ARG A 155 12.89 -22.67 5.82
N ALA A 156 14.05 -22.17 6.26
CA ALA A 156 15.33 -22.79 5.98
C ALA A 156 15.25 -24.28 6.32
N PRO A 157 15.76 -25.18 5.45
CA PRO A 157 15.80 -26.60 5.77
C PRO A 157 16.64 -26.80 7.04
N LYS A 158 16.03 -27.36 8.08
CA LYS A 158 16.76 -27.83 9.25
C LYS A 158 17.60 -29.03 8.80
N THR A 159 18.89 -28.81 8.60
CA THR A 159 19.88 -29.88 8.62
C THR A 159 20.05 -30.28 10.09
N TYR A 160 19.65 -31.52 10.41
CA TYR A 160 20.09 -32.22 11.61
C TYR A 160 21.54 -32.65 11.43
#